data_AF-A0A1H1UAX1-F1
#
_entry.id   AF-A0A1H1UAX1-F1
#
_cell.length_a   1.000
_cell.length_b   1.000
_cell.length_c   1.000
_cell.angle_alpha   90.00
_cell.angle_beta   90.00
_cell.angle_gamma   90.00
#
_symmetry.space_group_name_H-M   'P 1'
#
loop_
_entity.id
_entity.type
_entity.pdbx_description
1 polymer ?
#
loop_
_entity_poly.entity_id
_entity_poly.type
_entity_poly.pdbx_seq_one_letter_code
_entity_poly.pdbx_strand_id
1 'polypeptide(L)'
;MSSVLHEQPYLDSWRWMSRQVRCALLPDEPRLIDHYLAEGRYLACCTPTSPWTIAETALRLLLDTATDTALPWHWRSLCLDQAWRPLRDLERLALCNCRRRRWQRFAWQLANCSLLPSIPLTELVQGFPDE
;
A
#
# COMPACT_ATOMS: atom_id res chain seq x y z
N MET A 1 10.05 -28.44 -8.61
CA MET A 1 10.57 -27.08 -8.88
C MET A 1 9.66 -26.26 -9.81
N SER A 2 8.37 -26.63 -9.99
CA SER A 2 7.50 -26.02 -11.01
C SER A 2 6.52 -24.97 -10.47
N SER A 3 6.26 -24.90 -9.17
CA SER A 3 5.34 -23.90 -8.58
C SER A 3 5.92 -22.49 -8.54
N VAL A 4 7.25 -22.37 -8.35
CA VAL A 4 7.96 -21.09 -8.24
C VAL A 4 7.88 -20.28 -9.54
N LEU A 5 7.99 -20.96 -10.69
CA LEU A 5 7.88 -20.31 -12.01
C LEU A 5 6.45 -19.86 -12.32
N HIS A 6 5.43 -20.52 -11.75
CA HIS A 6 4.02 -20.15 -11.95
C HIS A 6 3.58 -18.97 -11.06
N GLU A 7 4.22 -18.78 -9.90
CA GLU A 7 3.94 -17.68 -8.97
C GLU A 7 4.55 -16.34 -9.43
N GLN A 8 5.70 -16.39 -10.10
CA GLN A 8 6.49 -15.23 -10.49
C GLN A 8 5.72 -14.17 -11.31
N PRO A 9 4.92 -14.52 -12.34
CA PRO A 9 4.16 -13.54 -13.12
C PRO A 9 3.10 -12.80 -12.29
N TYR A 10 2.41 -13.51 -11.38
CA TYR A 10 1.38 -12.89 -10.54
C TYR A 10 2.00 -11.97 -9.49
N LEU A 11 3.13 -12.36 -8.90
CA LEU A 11 3.88 -11.51 -7.99
C LEU A 11 4.41 -10.25 -8.68
N ASP A 12 4.93 -10.38 -9.90
CA ASP A 12 5.43 -9.23 -10.66
C ASP A 12 4.30 -8.28 -11.07
N SER A 13 3.15 -8.81 -11.47
CA SER A 13 1.94 -8.01 -11.73
C SER A 13 1.51 -7.23 -10.49
N TRP A 14 1.42 -7.89 -9.33
CA TRP A 14 1.03 -7.24 -8.08
C TRP A 14 2.07 -6.19 -7.62
N ARG A 15 3.37 -6.44 -7.84
CA ARG A 15 4.44 -5.47 -7.60
C ARG A 15 4.36 -4.28 -8.53
N TRP A 16 4.00 -4.49 -9.80
CA TRP A 16 3.75 -3.40 -10.74
C TRP A 16 2.59 -2.52 -10.26
N MET A 17 1.47 -3.12 -9.85
CA MET A 17 0.35 -2.37 -9.27
C MET A 17 0.75 -1.62 -7.99
N SER A 18 1.56 -2.23 -7.13
CA SER A 18 2.12 -1.56 -5.95
C SER A 18 2.86 -0.28 -6.34
N ARG A 19 3.64 -0.32 -7.42
CA ARG A 19 4.34 0.86 -7.95
C ARG A 19 3.37 1.91 -8.51
N GLN A 20 2.34 1.48 -9.23
CA GLN A 20 1.30 2.39 -9.72
C GLN A 20 0.61 3.12 -8.56
N VAL A 21 0.32 2.42 -7.46
CA VAL A 21 -0.26 3.02 -6.26
C VAL A 21 0.74 3.95 -5.57
N ARG A 22 1.98 3.49 -5.32
CA ARG A 22 3.01 4.27 -4.60
C ARG A 22 3.32 5.59 -5.27
N CYS A 23 3.32 5.61 -6.60
CA CYS A 23 3.67 6.78 -7.40
C CYS A 23 2.44 7.53 -7.94
N ALA A 24 1.22 7.15 -7.53
CA ALA A 24 -0.02 7.75 -8.01
C ALA A 24 -0.07 7.85 -9.55
N LEU A 25 0.31 6.79 -10.27
CA LEU A 25 0.43 6.83 -11.74
C LEU A 25 -0.93 6.97 -12.45
N LEU A 26 -2.02 6.59 -11.77
CA LEU A 26 -3.40 6.71 -12.24
C LEU A 26 -4.27 7.26 -11.09
N PRO A 27 -4.05 8.52 -10.66
CA PRO A 27 -4.65 9.04 -9.43
C PRO A 27 -6.17 9.25 -9.55
N ASP A 28 -6.69 9.30 -10.78
CA ASP A 28 -8.10 9.46 -11.09
C ASP A 28 -8.83 8.12 -11.28
N GLU A 29 -8.10 7.00 -11.14
CA GLU A 29 -8.67 5.64 -11.20
C GLU A 29 -8.66 5.02 -9.79
N PRO A 30 -9.65 5.33 -8.93
CA PRO A 30 -9.67 4.85 -7.54
C PRO A 30 -9.75 3.33 -7.42
N ARG A 31 -10.27 2.65 -8.45
CA ARG A 31 -10.40 1.19 -8.49
C ARG A 31 -9.05 0.48 -8.53
N LEU A 32 -7.97 1.18 -8.87
CA LEU A 32 -6.61 0.63 -8.83
C LEU A 32 -6.27 0.07 -7.43
N ILE A 33 -6.68 0.75 -6.35
CA ILE A 33 -6.44 0.28 -4.98
C ILE A 33 -7.30 -0.96 -4.69
N ASP A 34 -8.56 -0.96 -5.10
CA ASP A 34 -9.45 -2.12 -4.95
C ASP A 34 -8.88 -3.36 -5.66
N HIS A 35 -8.43 -3.18 -6.90
CA HIS A 35 -7.81 -4.23 -7.68
C HIS A 35 -6.51 -4.72 -7.03
N TYR A 36 -5.64 -3.80 -6.57
CA TYR A 36 -4.40 -4.15 -5.88
C TYR A 36 -4.64 -5.00 -4.63
N LEU A 37 -5.64 -4.64 -3.83
CA LEU A 37 -6.03 -5.39 -2.63
C LEU A 37 -6.67 -6.74 -2.98
N ALA A 38 -7.46 -6.81 -4.05
CA ALA A 38 -8.07 -8.05 -4.52
C ALA A 38 -7.03 -9.04 -5.05
N GLU A 39 -6.12 -8.58 -5.91
CA GLU A 39 -5.00 -9.36 -6.43
C GLU A 39 -4.08 -9.86 -5.31
N GLY A 40 -3.82 -9.03 -4.29
CA GLY A 40 -3.08 -9.46 -3.10
C GLY A 40 -3.76 -10.62 -2.36
N ARG A 41 -5.08 -10.55 -2.17
CA ARG A 41 -5.84 -11.66 -1.56
C ARG A 41 -5.83 -12.90 -2.44
N TYR A 42 -5.93 -12.73 -3.76
CA TYR A 42 -5.82 -13.85 -4.71
C TYR A 42 -4.45 -14.53 -4.60
N LEU A 43 -3.35 -13.76 -4.60
CA LEU A 43 -2.00 -14.26 -4.37
C LEU A 43 -1.90 -15.06 -3.07
N ALA A 44 -2.39 -14.51 -1.96
CA ALA A 44 -2.37 -15.18 -0.67
C ALA A 44 -3.16 -16.50 -0.64
N CYS A 45 -4.22 -16.62 -1.45
CA CYS A 45 -5.06 -17.81 -1.52
C CYS A 45 -4.54 -18.87 -2.51
N CYS A 46 -3.91 -18.43 -3.60
CA CYS A 46 -3.59 -19.27 -4.76
C CYS A 46 -2.09 -19.55 -4.93
N THR A 47 -1.24 -18.96 -4.08
CA THR A 47 0.22 -19.16 -4.10
C THR A 47 0.75 -19.45 -2.70
N PRO A 48 2.00 -19.92 -2.56
CA PRO A 48 2.66 -20.08 -1.26
C PRO A 48 2.95 -18.78 -0.52
N THR A 49 2.71 -17.61 -1.14
CA THR A 49 2.97 -16.32 -0.50
C THR A 49 2.12 -16.13 0.76
N SER A 50 2.79 -15.82 1.87
CA SER A 50 2.18 -15.63 3.19
C SER A 50 1.07 -14.56 3.17
N PRO A 51 -0.18 -14.89 3.60
CA PRO A 51 -1.26 -13.91 3.71
C PRO A 51 -0.93 -12.73 4.63
N TRP A 52 -0.17 -13.00 5.70
CA TRP A 52 0.31 -11.95 6.60
C TRP A 52 1.24 -10.99 5.86
N THR A 53 2.15 -11.52 5.05
CA THR A 53 3.11 -10.70 4.30
C THR A 53 2.39 -9.84 3.27
N ILE A 54 1.39 -10.37 2.57
CA ILE A 54 0.59 -9.60 1.62
C ILE A 54 -0.16 -8.46 2.33
N ALA A 55 -0.92 -8.77 3.38
CA ALA A 55 -1.71 -7.76 4.10
C ALA A 55 -0.81 -6.67 4.73
N GLU A 56 0.32 -7.07 5.31
CA GLU A 56 1.28 -6.12 5.87
C GLU A 56 1.92 -5.22 4.81
N THR A 57 2.30 -5.79 3.67
CA THR A 57 2.89 -5.03 2.55
C THR A 57 1.87 -4.03 1.99
N ALA A 58 0.62 -4.46 1.82
CA ALA A 58 -0.45 -3.60 1.35
C ALA A 58 -0.75 -2.45 2.32
N LEU A 59 -0.81 -2.72 3.62
CA LEU A 59 -1.02 -1.68 4.62
C LEU A 59 0.10 -0.64 4.62
N ARG A 60 1.35 -1.10 4.60
CA ARG A 60 2.52 -0.22 4.55
C ARG A 60 2.52 0.65 3.30
N LEU A 61 2.26 0.04 2.14
CA LEU A 61 2.16 0.77 0.88
C LEU A 61 1.14 1.92 0.98
N LEU A 62 -0.07 1.63 1.50
CA LEU A 62 -1.12 2.64 1.60
C LEU A 62 -0.77 3.76 2.59
N LEU A 63 -0.19 3.42 3.75
CA LEU A 63 0.27 4.42 4.73
C LEU A 63 1.40 5.28 4.17
N ASP A 64 2.43 4.65 3.58
CA ASP A 64 3.57 5.36 3.00
C ASP A 64 3.11 6.31 1.88
N THR A 65 2.18 5.84 1.03
CA THR A 65 1.59 6.65 -0.05
C THR A 65 0.73 7.80 0.50
N ALA A 66 -0.07 7.54 1.53
CA ALA A 66 -0.89 8.58 2.17
C ALA A 66 -0.04 9.70 2.79
N THR A 67 1.11 9.36 3.37
CA THR A 67 2.00 10.35 4.00
C THR A 67 2.91 11.10 3.02
N ASP A 68 2.95 10.70 1.75
CA ASP A 68 3.83 11.31 0.75
C ASP A 68 3.26 12.64 0.23
N THR A 69 3.83 13.76 0.70
CA THR A 69 3.37 15.11 0.36
C THR A 69 3.62 15.50 -1.09
N ALA A 70 4.44 14.76 -1.85
CA ALA A 70 4.62 14.99 -3.28
C ALA A 70 3.44 14.48 -4.13
N LEU A 71 2.56 13.65 -3.55
CA LEU A 71 1.42 13.07 -4.26
C LEU A 71 0.16 13.96 -4.16
N PRO A 72 -0.79 13.83 -5.10
CA PRO A 72 -2.06 14.54 -5.05
C PRO A 72 -2.86 14.25 -3.77
N TRP A 73 -3.44 15.29 -3.16
CA TRP A 73 -4.18 15.18 -1.90
C TRP A 73 -5.31 14.13 -1.94
N HIS A 74 -6.06 14.07 -3.05
CA HIS A 74 -7.17 13.12 -3.18
C HIS A 74 -6.69 11.67 -3.19
N TRP A 75 -5.58 11.37 -3.88
CA TRP A 75 -5.00 10.03 -3.92
C TRP A 75 -4.49 9.59 -2.54
N ARG A 76 -3.84 10.50 -1.82
CA ARG A 76 -3.34 10.27 -0.46
C ARG A 76 -4.48 10.00 0.52
N SER A 77 -5.54 10.80 0.44
CA SER A 77 -6.76 10.63 1.24
C SER A 77 -7.40 9.28 0.95
N LEU A 78 -7.53 8.91 -0.33
CA LEU A 78 -8.07 7.62 -0.72
C LEU A 78 -7.22 6.45 -0.20
N CYS A 79 -5.89 6.53 -0.28
CA CYS A 79 -5.01 5.49 0.27
C CYS A 79 -5.24 5.30 1.77
N LEU A 80 -5.36 6.39 2.53
CA LEU A 80 -5.66 6.35 3.96
C LEU A 80 -7.03 5.72 4.23
N ASP A 81 -8.05 6.12 3.47
CA ASP A 81 -9.42 5.58 3.57
C ASP A 81 -9.52 4.10 3.22
N GLN A 82 -8.58 3.55 2.44
CA GLN A 82 -8.55 2.12 2.11
C GLN A 82 -7.65 1.31 3.05
N ALA A 83 -6.79 1.95 3.85
CA ALA A 83 -5.80 1.28 4.71
C ALA A 83 -6.42 0.42 5.83
N TRP A 84 -7.66 0.69 6.25
CA TRP A 84 -8.36 -0.15 7.23
C TRP A 84 -8.58 -1.58 6.74
N ARG A 85 -8.68 -1.79 5.42
CA ARG A 85 -8.94 -3.12 4.83
C ARG A 85 -7.79 -4.10 5.09
N PRO A 86 -6.54 -3.83 4.70
CA PRO A 86 -5.42 -4.70 5.05
C PRO A 86 -5.14 -4.75 6.56
N LEU A 87 -5.45 -3.69 7.32
CA LEU A 87 -5.37 -3.74 8.79
C LEU A 87 -6.35 -4.77 9.39
N ARG A 88 -7.58 -4.83 8.87
CA ARG A 88 -8.58 -5.83 9.27
C ARG A 88 -8.16 -7.25 8.86
N ASP A 89 -7.51 -7.40 7.71
CA ASP A 89 -6.98 -8.69 7.29
C ASP A 89 -5.84 -9.15 8.24
N LEU A 90 -4.96 -8.24 8.66
CA LEU A 90 -3.94 -8.51 9.69
C LEU A 90 -4.53 -8.90 11.05
N GLU A 91 -5.62 -8.25 11.47
CA GLU A 91 -6.32 -8.57 12.73
C GLU A 91 -6.74 -10.04 12.75
N ARG A 92 -7.37 -10.50 11.68
CA ARG A 92 -7.82 -11.89 11.51
C ARG A 92 -6.66 -12.89 11.51
N LEU A 93 -5.49 -12.47 11.05
CA LEU A 93 -4.27 -13.30 10.98
C LEU A 93 -3.39 -13.22 12.25
N ALA A 94 -3.77 -12.39 13.24
CA ALA A 94 -3.01 -12.16 14.47
C ALA A 94 -3.25 -13.23 15.54
N LEU A 95 -2.94 -14.48 15.20
CA LEU A 95 -3.20 -15.66 16.05
C LEU A 95 -2.18 -15.85 17.18
N CYS A 96 -1.04 -15.17 17.15
CA CYS A 96 -0.03 -15.18 18.22
C CYS A 96 0.14 -13.79 18.85
N ASN A 97 0.62 -13.76 20.10
CA ASN A 97 0.98 -12.51 20.79
C ASN A 97 1.95 -11.64 19.99
N CYS A 98 2.91 -12.26 19.30
CA CYS A 98 3.83 -11.59 18.39
C CYS A 98 3.11 -10.74 17.33
N ARG A 99 2.16 -11.36 16.63
CA ARG A 99 1.38 -10.73 15.55
C ARG A 99 0.36 -9.74 16.10
N ARG A 100 -0.26 -10.02 17.26
CA ARG A 100 -1.16 -9.06 17.92
C ARG A 100 -0.47 -7.76 18.27
N ARG A 101 0.74 -7.82 18.86
CA ARG A 101 1.54 -6.61 19.14
C ARG A 101 1.88 -5.83 17.87
N ARG A 102 2.24 -6.54 16.80
CA ARG A 102 2.55 -5.91 15.50
C ARG A 102 1.31 -5.27 14.88
N TRP A 103 0.16 -5.94 14.93
CA TRP A 103 -1.13 -5.38 14.50
C TRP A 103 -1.52 -4.15 15.31
N GLN A 104 -1.39 -4.18 16.65
CA GLN A 104 -1.67 -3.01 17.51
C GLN A 104 -0.83 -1.79 17.13
N ARG A 105 0.46 -1.99 16.82
CA ARG A 105 1.33 -0.92 16.34
C ARG A 105 0.81 -0.31 15.03
N PHE A 106 0.38 -1.15 14.09
CA PHE A 106 -0.20 -0.67 12.84
C PHE A 106 -1.54 0.04 13.04
N ALA A 107 -2.41 -0.47 13.91
CA ALA A 107 -3.66 0.17 14.25
C ALA A 107 -3.42 1.56 14.87
N TRP A 108 -2.43 1.67 15.76
CA TRP A 108 -2.02 2.95 16.33
C TRP A 108 -1.47 3.90 15.27
N GLN A 109 -0.63 3.43 14.36
CA GLN A 109 -0.12 4.24 13.24
C GLN A 109 -1.26 4.77 12.36
N LEU A 110 -2.22 3.92 11.99
CA LEU A 110 -3.36 4.34 11.18
C LEU A 110 -4.22 5.37 11.91
N ALA A 111 -4.53 5.14 13.19
CA ALA A 111 -5.34 6.04 14.00
C ALA A 111 -4.70 7.42 14.24
N ASN A 112 -3.37 7.50 14.21
CA ASN A 112 -2.61 8.73 14.43
C ASN A 112 -2.00 9.28 13.13
N CYS A 113 -2.38 8.74 11.96
CA CYS A 113 -1.87 9.20 10.68
C CYS A 113 -2.52 10.53 10.31
N SER A 114 -1.77 11.63 10.41
CA SER A 114 -2.19 12.95 9.98
C SER A 114 -1.74 13.24 8.54
N LEU A 115 -2.66 13.66 7.68
CA LEU A 115 -2.33 14.11 6.32
C LEU A 115 -1.87 15.57 6.34
N LEU A 116 -0.57 15.78 6.10
CA LEU A 116 -0.03 17.11 5.80
C LEU A 116 -0.47 17.58 4.41
N PRO A 117 -0.64 18.89 4.15
CA PRO A 117 -0.99 19.39 2.82
C PRO A 117 0.03 18.92 1.78
N SER A 118 -0.42 18.69 0.55
CA SER A 118 0.49 18.37 -0.55
C SER A 118 1.34 19.59 -0.91
N ILE A 119 2.55 19.35 -1.41
CA ILE A 119 3.48 20.40 -1.83
C ILE A 119 2.78 21.24 -2.92
N PRO A 120 2.71 22.57 -2.76
CA PRO A 120 2.06 23.43 -3.74
C PRO A 120 2.88 23.42 -5.04
N LEU A 121 2.18 23.49 -6.18
CA LEU A 121 2.80 23.48 -7.51
C LEU A 121 3.85 24.59 -7.68
N THR A 122 3.70 25.70 -6.98
CA THR A 122 4.59 26.87 -6.99
C THR A 122 5.96 26.61 -6.33
N GLU A 123 6.08 25.62 -5.46
CA GLU A 123 7.36 25.25 -4.79
C GLU A 123 8.21 24.28 -5.62
N LEU A 124 7.68 23.72 -6.71
CA LEU A 124 8.41 22.76 -7.57
C LEU A 124 9.51 23.39 -8.43
N VAL A 125 9.73 24.71 -8.33
CA VAL A 125 10.84 25.40 -9.00
C VAL A 125 12.11 25.30 -8.14
N GLN A 126 12.65 24.09 -8.01
CA GLN A 126 14.01 23.86 -7.53
C GLN A 126 14.76 22.91 -8.48
N GLY A 127 14.69 23.20 -9.77
CA GLY A 127 15.84 22.93 -10.64
C GLY A 127 16.80 24.09 -10.44
N PHE A 128 18.00 23.84 -9.93
CA PHE A 128 19.07 24.83 -10.04
C PHE A 128 19.24 25.13 -11.53
N PRO A 129 19.31 26.41 -11.96
CA PRO A 129 19.79 26.70 -13.30
C PRO A 129 21.20 26.12 -13.39
N ASP A 130 21.45 25.32 -14.43
CA ASP A 130 22.79 24.87 -14.77
C ASP A 130 23.62 26.12 -15.16
N GLU A 131 24.35 26.68 -14.19
CA GLU A 131 25.51 27.55 -14.45
C GLU A 131 26.78 26.72 -14.65
#